data_AF-Q5XPL9-F1
#
_entry.id   AF-Q5XPL9-F1
#
_cell.length_a   1.000
_cell.length_b   1.000
_cell.length_c   1.000
_cell.angle_alpha   90.00
_cell.angle_beta   90.00
_cell.angle_gamma   90.00
#
_symmetry.space_group_name_H-M   'P 1'
#
loop_
_entity.id
_entity.type
_entity.pdbx_description
1 polymer ?
#
loop_
_entity_poly.entity_id
_entity_poly.type
_entity_poly.pdbx_seq_one_letter_code
_entity_poly.pdbx_strand_id
1 'polypeptide(L)'
;NQFGHQENAKNEEILNCLKYVRPGGGFEPNFMLFEKCEVNGANAHPLFAFLREALPTPSDDATALMTDPKFITWSPVCRNDIAWN
;
A
#
# COMPACT_ATOMS: atom_id res chain seq x y z
N ASN A 1 -2.65 -1.34 5.52
CA ASN A 1 -3.96 -0.75 5.89
C ASN A 1 -4.04 0.76 5.75
N GLN A 2 -3.02 1.42 5.22
CA GLN A 2 -2.92 2.89 5.20
C GLN A 2 -3.86 3.55 4.18
N PHE A 3 -4.32 2.81 3.17
CA PHE A 3 -5.14 3.34 2.09
C PHE A 3 -6.57 2.82 2.20
N GLY A 4 -7.46 3.64 2.77
CA GLY A 4 -8.89 3.33 2.90
C GLY A 4 -9.21 2.00 3.57
N HIS A 5 -8.28 1.43 4.34
CA HIS A 5 -8.41 0.11 4.97
C HIS A 5 -8.76 -1.01 3.97
N GLN A 6 -8.26 -0.96 2.75
CA GLN A 6 -8.64 -1.92 1.70
C GLN A 6 -8.06 -3.34 1.91
N GLU A 7 -7.15 -3.54 2.88
CA GLU A 7 -6.51 -4.84 3.17
C GLU A 7 -6.66 -5.24 4.65
N ASN A 8 -7.91 -5.22 5.14
CA ASN A 8 -8.23 -5.49 6.54
C ASN A 8 -7.94 -6.92 6.99
N ALA A 9 -7.95 -7.88 6.06
CA ALA A 9 -7.69 -9.30 6.32
C ALA A 9 -6.30 -9.52 6.94
N LYS A 10 -6.16 -10.56 7.76
CA LYS A 10 -4.86 -10.98 8.28
C LYS A 10 -4.03 -11.68 7.21
N ASN A 11 -2.72 -11.84 7.43
CA ASN A 11 -1.82 -12.47 6.47
C ASN A 11 -2.33 -13.84 6.00
N GLU A 12 -2.92 -14.62 6.91
CA GLU A 12 -3.42 -15.97 6.66
C GLU A 12 -4.74 -15.97 5.85
N GLU A 13 -5.41 -14.82 5.76
CA GLU A 13 -6.72 -14.66 5.11
C GLU A 13 -6.61 -14.05 3.71
N ILE A 14 -5.52 -13.34 3.40
CA ILE A 14 -5.34 -12.62 2.12
C ILE A 14 -5.52 -13.55 0.91
N LEU A 15 -4.89 -14.73 0.93
CA LEU A 15 -5.01 -15.68 -0.18
C LEU A 15 -6.44 -16.18 -0.38
N ASN A 16 -7.20 -16.33 0.70
CA ASN A 16 -8.62 -16.70 0.62
C ASN A 16 -9.45 -15.55 0.04
N CYS A 17 -9.18 -14.30 0.44
CA CYS A 17 -9.84 -13.12 -0.14
C CYS A 17 -9.60 -13.05 -1.66
N LEU A 18 -8.37 -13.27 -2.11
CA LEU A 18 -8.03 -13.28 -3.54
C LEU A 18 -8.72 -14.42 -4.30
N LYS A 19 -8.74 -15.62 -3.71
CA LYS A 19 -9.27 -16.84 -4.34
C LYS A 19 -10.80 -16.89 -4.41
N TYR A 20 -11.48 -16.39 -3.37
CA TYR A 20 -12.92 -16.59 -3.19
C TYR A 20 -13.76 -15.30 -3.17
N VAL A 21 -13.15 -14.12 -2.98
CA VAL A 21 -13.89 -12.85 -2.87
C VAL A 21 -13.62 -11.95 -4.07
N ARG A 22 -12.38 -11.49 -4.24
CA ARG A 22 -11.98 -10.62 -5.35
C ARG A 22 -10.45 -10.70 -5.57
N PRO A 23 -9.96 -11.05 -6.78
CA PRO A 23 -10.71 -11.29 -8.01
C PRO A 23 -11.73 -12.44 -7.95
N GLY A 24 -11.54 -13.41 -7.06
CA GLY A 24 -12.42 -14.56 -6.93
C GLY A 24 -12.19 -15.56 -8.06
N GLY A 25 -13.16 -16.46 -8.28
CA GLY A 25 -13.11 -17.40 -9.40
C GLY A 25 -11.97 -18.42 -9.36
N GLY A 26 -11.39 -18.67 -8.18
CA GLY A 26 -10.23 -19.56 -8.04
C GLY A 26 -8.90 -18.90 -8.39
N PHE A 27 -8.84 -17.57 -8.47
CA PHE A 27 -7.61 -16.83 -8.72
C PHE A 27 -6.53 -17.16 -7.68
N GLU A 28 -5.33 -17.45 -8.16
CA GLU A 28 -4.14 -17.65 -7.33
C GLU A 28 -3.00 -16.79 -7.90
N PRO A 29 -2.33 -15.97 -7.06
CA PRO A 29 -1.14 -15.23 -7.49
C PRO A 29 -0.04 -16.18 -7.97
N ASN A 30 0.53 -15.90 -9.13
CA ASN A 30 1.69 -16.63 -9.66
C ASN A 30 3.03 -15.93 -9.34
N PHE A 31 3.01 -15.01 -8.38
CA PHE A 31 4.15 -14.24 -7.91
C PHE A 31 4.19 -14.24 -6.38
N MET A 32 5.33 -13.82 -5.82
CA MET A 32 5.51 -13.79 -4.37
C MET A 32 4.69 -12.67 -3.72
N LEU A 33 3.90 -13.04 -2.71
CA LEU A 33 3.33 -12.10 -1.76
C LEU A 33 4.15 -12.14 -0.47
N PHE A 34 4.37 -10.97 0.11
CA PHE A 34 5.03 -10.80 1.40
C PHE A 34 3.99 -10.55 2.50
N GLU A 35 4.42 -10.62 3.75
CA GLU A 35 3.58 -10.23 4.88
C GLU A 35 3.16 -8.76 4.78
N LYS A 36 1.97 -8.47 5.31
CA LYS A 36 1.43 -7.12 5.34
C LYS A 36 2.34 -6.20 6.18
N CYS A 37 2.71 -5.07 5.61
CA CYS A 37 3.51 -4.03 6.26
C CYS A 37 2.97 -2.63 6.00
N GLU A 38 3.55 -1.64 6.66
CA GLU A 38 3.34 -0.22 6.36
C GLU A 38 4.34 0.25 5.31
N VAL A 39 3.91 1.16 4.45
CA VAL A 39 4.74 1.71 3.36
C VAL A 39 5.07 3.20 3.57
N ASN A 40 4.23 3.91 4.33
CA ASN A 40 4.39 5.31 4.73
C ASN A 40 4.50 5.45 6.25
N GLY A 41 4.85 6.65 6.73
CA GLY A 41 4.92 6.96 8.16
C GLY A 41 6.12 6.34 8.88
N ALA A 42 6.12 6.46 10.21
CA ALA A 42 7.26 6.12 11.06
C ALA A 42 7.62 4.62 11.04
N ASN A 43 6.64 3.74 10.83
CA ASN A 43 6.86 2.29 10.79
C ASN A 43 6.92 1.74 9.36
N ALA A 44 7.14 2.61 8.36
CA ALA A 44 7.33 2.18 6.99
C ALA A 44 8.45 1.13 6.91
N HIS A 45 8.18 0.03 6.21
CA HIS A 45 9.19 -0.99 6.00
C HIS A 45 10.42 -0.38 5.28
N PRO A 46 11.67 -0.70 5.69
CA PRO A 46 12.87 -0.02 5.20
C PRO A 46 13.02 -0.01 3.68
N LEU A 47 12.57 -1.07 3.00
CA LEU A 47 12.55 -1.12 1.54
C LEU A 47 11.73 0.04 0.93
N PHE A 48 10.53 0.30 1.46
CA PHE A 48 9.69 1.37 0.95
C PHE A 48 10.22 2.75 1.33
N ALA A 49 10.83 2.91 2.51
CA ALA A 49 11.54 4.15 2.86
C ALA A 49 12.66 4.45 1.86
N PHE A 50 13.50 3.45 1.55
CA PHE A 50 14.58 3.57 0.56
C PHE A 50 14.06 3.92 -0.84
N LEU A 51 13.02 3.24 -1.32
CA LEU A 51 12.47 3.48 -2.65
C LEU A 51 11.88 4.89 -2.76
N ARG A 52 11.18 5.38 -1.74
CA ARG A 52 10.62 6.74 -1.69
C ARG A 52 11.70 7.82 -1.64
N GLU A 53 12.87 7.53 -1.08
CA GLU A 53 14.02 8.44 -1.13
C GLU A 53 14.67 8.46 -2.51
N ALA A 54 14.86 7.29 -3.12
CA ALA A 54 15.49 7.15 -4.43
C ALA A 54 14.60 7.64 -5.59
N LEU A 55 13.28 7.47 -5.47
CA LEU A 55 12.26 7.80 -6.46
C LEU A 55 11.15 8.62 -5.78
N PRO A 56 11.37 9.93 -5.56
CA PRO A 56 10.54 10.74 -4.67
C PRO A 56 9.14 11.04 -5.22
N THR A 57 8.93 10.88 -6.53
CA THR A 57 7.65 11.12 -7.18
C THR A 57 7.40 10.08 -8.26
N PRO A 58 6.14 9.64 -8.46
CA PRO A 58 5.77 8.86 -9.64
C PRO A 58 6.13 9.59 -10.94
N SER A 59 6.46 8.84 -11.98
CA SER A 59 6.87 9.41 -13.27
C SER A 59 5.70 10.00 -14.07
N ASP A 60 4.49 9.52 -13.81
CA ASP A 60 3.24 9.85 -14.50
C ASP A 60 2.42 10.94 -13.78
N ASP A 61 2.56 11.06 -12.46
CA ASP A 61 2.01 12.18 -11.67
C ASP A 61 2.98 12.57 -10.55
N ALA A 62 3.61 13.74 -10.68
CA ALA A 62 4.61 14.20 -9.73
C ALA A 62 4.04 15.02 -8.57
N THR A 63 2.73 15.27 -8.53
CA THR A 63 2.11 16.27 -7.64
C THR A 63 1.00 15.72 -6.76
N ALA A 64 0.27 14.71 -7.22
CA ALA A 64 -0.78 14.10 -6.43
C ALA A 64 -0.21 13.29 -5.26
N LEU A 65 -0.85 13.42 -4.10
CA LEU A 65 -0.58 12.59 -2.92
C LEU A 65 -1.87 11.97 -2.37
N MET A 66 -2.87 12.82 -2.11
CA MET A 66 -4.20 12.42 -1.67
C MET A 66 -5.17 13.57 -1.91
N THR A 67 -6.35 13.26 -2.44
CA THR A 67 -7.38 14.29 -2.68
C THR A 67 -8.12 14.69 -1.40
N ASP A 68 -8.57 13.71 -0.61
CA ASP A 68 -9.19 13.96 0.70
C ASP A 68 -8.19 13.66 1.83
N PRO A 69 -7.74 14.67 2.59
CA PRO A 69 -6.75 14.47 3.64
C PRO A 69 -7.20 13.52 4.75
N LYS A 70 -8.51 13.23 4.89
CA LYS A 70 -9.02 12.25 5.86
C LYS A 70 -8.50 10.84 5.63
N PHE A 71 -8.06 10.51 4.42
CA PHE A 71 -7.49 9.21 4.11
C PHE A 71 -6.01 9.09 4.48
N ILE A 72 -5.35 10.19 4.86
CA ILE A 72 -3.99 10.18 5.39
C ILE A 72 -4.06 9.78 6.87
N THR A 73 -3.81 8.50 7.12
CA THR A 73 -3.94 7.87 8.46
C THR A 73 -2.59 7.48 9.07
N TRP A 74 -1.48 7.99 8.51
CA TRP A 74 -0.12 7.73 8.97
C TRP A 74 0.58 9.01 9.41
N SER A 75 1.68 8.87 10.14
CA SER A 75 2.51 9.97 10.61
C SER A 75 3.98 9.51 10.75
N PRO A 76 4.97 10.36 10.46
CA PRO A 76 4.83 11.66 9.80
C PRO A 76 4.38 11.52 8.34
N VAL A 77 3.89 12.62 7.78
CA VAL A 77 3.54 12.72 6.35
C VAL A 77 4.71 13.38 5.61
N CYS A 78 5.16 12.77 4.52
CA CYS A 78 6.28 13.21 3.70
C CYS A 78 5.84 13.45 2.25
N ARG A 79 6.56 14.34 1.55
CA ARG A 79 6.25 14.68 0.14
C ARG A 79 6.41 13.52 -0.84
N ASN A 80 7.21 12.52 -0.46
CA ASN A 80 7.49 11.30 -1.20
C ASN A 80 6.77 10.09 -0.59
N ASP A 81 5.71 10.29 0.19
CA ASP A 81 4.85 9.19 0.60
C ASP A 81 4.19 8.55 -0.63
N ILE A 82 4.00 7.23 -0.58
CA ILE A 82 3.26 6.52 -1.62
C ILE A 82 1.82 7.02 -1.61
N ALA A 83 1.38 7.51 -2.77
CA ALA A 83 0.01 7.89 -3.04
C ALA A 83 -0.84 6.68 -3.46
N TRP A 84 -2.15 6.74 -3.21
CA TRP A 84 -3.11 5.74 -3.66
C TRP A 84 -4.46 6.41 -3.91
N ASN A 85 -4.99 6.20 -5.13
CA ASN A 85 -6.16 6.90 -5.70
C ASN A 85 -5.95 8.42 -5.84
#